data_AF-A0A9P7T919-F1
#
_entry.id   AF-A0A9P7T919-F1
#
_cell.length_a   1.000
_cell.length_b   1.000
_cell.length_c   1.000
_cell.angle_alpha   90.00
_cell.angle_beta   90.00
_cell.angle_gamma   90.00
#
_symmetry.space_group_name_H-M   'P 1'
#
loop_
_entity.id
_entity.type
_entity.pdbx_description
1 polymer ?
#
loop_
_entity_poly.entity_id
_entity_poly.type
_entity_poly.pdbx_seq_one_letter_code
_entity_poly.pdbx_strand_id
1 'polypeptide(L)'
;MSSLQPDDDILRKWVDPDTGKLKFPRFHDYNLEERTVAGAHLFRIRYYKTMTEASKALQVPYHRLRSRIQGRHTVQENGGQNRVLSPEEEAGVLAWAHRQIIQGHHIKSLALVQHTNAIFAARGDCQPDKQASRRWARRFIKRNAHIFKRTATQSHDAKRKAGANRAFVTSIDISATG
;
A
#
# COMPACT_ATOMS: atom_id res chain seq x y z
N MET A 1 -11.75 5.77 -45.12
CA MET A 1 -11.43 6.18 -43.73
C MET A 1 -10.28 5.29 -43.26
N SER A 2 -9.07 5.85 -43.16
CA SER A 2 -7.86 5.07 -42.80
C SER A 2 -7.92 4.65 -41.35
N SER A 3 -7.91 3.34 -41.09
CA SER A 3 -7.66 2.78 -39.76
C SER A 3 -6.25 3.17 -39.34
N LEU A 4 -6.10 4.07 -38.37
CA LEU A 4 -4.80 4.35 -37.76
C LEU A 4 -4.26 3.03 -37.18
N GLN A 5 -3.06 2.66 -37.58
CA GLN A 5 -2.42 1.49 -36.99
C GLN A 5 -2.17 1.75 -35.49
N PRO A 6 -2.27 0.74 -34.62
CA PRO A 6 -2.07 0.91 -33.17
C PRO A 6 -0.71 1.53 -32.83
N ASP A 7 0.28 1.39 -33.72
CA ASP A 7 1.61 1.99 -33.58
C ASP A 7 1.59 3.51 -33.79
N ASP A 8 0.76 4.03 -34.70
CA ASP A 8 0.61 5.48 -34.94
C ASP A 8 -0.04 6.18 -33.75
N ASP A 9 -1.00 5.53 -33.10
CA ASP A 9 -1.65 6.06 -31.89
C ASP A 9 -0.66 6.17 -30.72
N ILE A 10 0.20 5.15 -30.56
CA ILE A 10 1.27 5.17 -29.56
C ILE A 10 2.29 6.27 -29.87
N LEU A 11 2.64 6.46 -31.15
CA LEU A 11 3.61 7.47 -31.56
C LEU A 11 3.05 8.88 -31.32
N ARG A 12 1.81 9.15 -31.72
CA ARG A 12 1.11 10.43 -31.46
C ARG A 12 0.91 10.71 -29.97
N LYS A 13 0.84 9.69 -29.14
CA LYS A 13 0.73 9.85 -27.69
C LYS A 13 1.97 10.51 -27.08
N TRP A 14 3.16 10.14 -27.54
CA TRP A 14 4.43 10.55 -26.90
C TRP A 14 5.24 11.55 -27.70
N VAL A 15 5.01 11.62 -29.02
CA VAL A 15 5.71 12.52 -29.96
C VAL A 15 4.70 13.52 -30.50
N ASP A 16 5.08 14.80 -30.50
CA ASP A 16 4.32 15.85 -31.15
C ASP A 16 4.44 15.71 -32.67
N PRO A 17 3.32 15.56 -33.41
CA PRO A 17 3.34 15.33 -34.85
C PRO A 17 3.92 16.52 -35.62
N ASP A 18 3.73 17.74 -35.10
CA ASP A 18 4.15 18.97 -35.77
C ASP A 18 5.65 19.25 -35.60
N THR A 19 6.22 18.85 -34.46
CA THR A 19 7.63 19.17 -34.13
C THR A 19 8.54 17.96 -34.22
N GLY A 20 7.99 16.74 -34.26
CA GLY A 20 8.73 15.48 -34.17
C GLY A 20 9.43 15.28 -32.82
N LYS A 21 9.20 16.16 -31.83
CA LYS A 21 9.83 16.12 -30.52
C LYS A 21 8.98 15.36 -29.52
N LEU A 22 9.63 14.86 -28.49
CA LEU A 22 8.94 14.26 -27.35
C LEU A 22 8.12 15.33 -26.61
N LYS A 23 6.90 14.97 -26.20
CA LYS A 23 5.98 15.81 -25.42
C LYS A 23 6.45 16.13 -23.99
N PHE A 24 7.69 15.81 -23.65
CA PHE A 24 8.29 16.07 -22.35
C PHE A 24 9.10 17.38 -22.41
N PRO A 25 8.57 18.51 -21.92
CA PRO A 25 9.26 19.80 -22.03
C PRO A 25 10.52 19.85 -21.15
N ARG A 26 10.51 19.15 -20.02
CA ARG A 26 11.64 19.06 -19.08
C ARG A 26 11.69 17.69 -18.42
N PHE A 27 12.88 17.31 -18.01
CA PHE A 27 13.16 16.04 -17.34
C PHE A 27 13.29 16.27 -15.84
N HIS A 28 12.28 15.83 -15.08
CA HIS A 28 12.21 15.96 -13.63
C HIS A 28 11.95 14.60 -12.97
N ASP A 29 12.17 14.51 -11.67
CA ASP A 29 11.95 13.24 -10.96
C ASP A 29 10.47 12.84 -10.92
N TYR A 30 9.56 13.81 -10.85
CA TYR A 30 8.11 13.54 -10.80
C TYR A 30 7.57 12.92 -12.10
N ASN A 31 8.19 13.19 -13.26
CA ASN A 31 7.77 12.64 -14.56
C ASN A 31 8.65 11.46 -15.01
N LEU A 32 9.54 10.97 -14.15
CA LEU A 32 10.45 9.86 -14.45
C LEU A 32 9.70 8.57 -14.82
N GLU A 33 8.61 8.27 -14.12
CA GLU A 33 7.81 7.08 -14.39
C GLU A 33 7.11 7.18 -15.75
N GLU A 34 6.51 8.34 -16.06
CA GLU A 34 5.86 8.58 -17.34
C GLU A 34 6.83 8.47 -18.52
N ARG A 35 8.02 9.05 -18.39
CA ARG A 35 9.11 8.90 -19.37
C ARG A 35 9.56 7.44 -19.53
N THR A 36 9.55 6.67 -18.44
CA THR A 36 9.89 5.24 -18.50
C THR A 36 8.86 4.45 -19.30
N VAL A 37 7.57 4.76 -19.12
CA VAL A 37 6.48 4.15 -19.89
C VAL A 37 6.57 4.57 -21.35
N ALA A 38 6.79 5.85 -21.63
CA ALA A 38 6.99 6.35 -22.98
C ALA A 38 8.15 5.64 -23.70
N GLY A 39 9.29 5.47 -23.03
CA GLY A 39 10.44 4.77 -23.60
C GLY A 39 10.17 3.32 -23.91
N ALA A 40 9.42 2.63 -23.05
CA ALA A 40 9.02 1.25 -23.30
C ALA A 40 8.07 1.13 -24.49
N HIS A 41 7.13 2.08 -24.63
CA HIS A 41 6.19 2.14 -25.75
C HIS A 41 6.92 2.43 -27.07
N LEU A 42 7.74 3.48 -27.11
CA LEU A 42 8.52 3.89 -28.29
C LEU A 42 9.52 2.80 -28.73
N PHE A 43 10.11 2.07 -27.79
CA PHE A 43 10.96 0.93 -28.12
C PHE A 43 10.18 -0.25 -28.73
N ARG A 44 8.98 -0.54 -28.22
CA ARG A 44 8.13 -1.64 -28.73
C ARG A 44 7.69 -1.41 -30.17
N ILE A 45 7.33 -0.18 -30.53
CA ILE A 45 6.97 0.20 -31.90
C ILE A 45 8.20 0.47 -32.80
N ARG A 46 9.41 0.09 -32.35
CA ARG A 46 10.68 0.24 -33.10
C ARG A 46 11.07 1.68 -33.45
N TYR A 47 10.50 2.69 -32.79
CA TYR A 47 10.90 4.09 -32.95
C TYR A 47 12.36 4.31 -32.52
N TYR A 48 12.76 3.71 -31.40
CA TYR A 48 14.17 3.61 -31.02
C TYR A 48 14.73 2.24 -31.39
N LYS A 49 15.92 2.21 -31.98
CA LYS A 49 16.57 0.95 -32.41
C LYS A 49 17.02 0.13 -31.20
N THR A 50 17.48 0.81 -30.16
CA THR A 50 18.03 0.17 -28.96
C THR A 50 17.41 0.73 -27.68
N MET A 51 17.41 -0.07 -26.62
CA MET A 51 16.98 0.39 -25.29
C MET A 51 17.92 1.46 -24.73
N THR A 52 19.20 1.41 -25.08
CA THR A 52 20.19 2.42 -24.67
C THR A 52 19.86 3.78 -25.27
N GLU A 53 19.46 3.81 -26.55
CA GLU A 53 19.03 5.02 -27.23
C GLU A 53 17.77 5.60 -26.57
N ALA A 54 16.74 4.78 -26.34
CA ALA A 54 15.52 5.19 -25.64
C ALA A 54 15.81 5.72 -24.22
N SER A 55 16.67 5.04 -23.46
CA SER A 55 17.10 5.44 -22.12
C SER A 55 17.80 6.80 -22.10
N LYS A 56 18.70 7.05 -23.07
CA LYS A 56 19.40 8.33 -23.21
C LYS A 56 18.46 9.45 -23.66
N ALA A 57 17.64 9.20 -24.68
CA ALA A 57 16.72 10.19 -25.24
C ALA A 57 15.69 10.68 -24.21
N LEU A 58 15.18 9.77 -23.38
CA LEU A 58 14.18 10.09 -22.35
C LEU A 58 14.80 10.37 -20.97
N GLN A 59 16.14 10.32 -20.83
CA GLN A 59 16.86 10.44 -19.57
C GLN A 59 16.26 9.58 -18.44
N VAL A 60 16.08 8.29 -18.73
CA VAL A 60 15.56 7.30 -17.78
C VAL A 60 16.65 6.28 -17.48
N PRO A 61 16.85 5.84 -16.22
CA PRO A 61 17.78 4.77 -15.90
C PRO A 61 17.48 3.48 -16.67
N TYR A 62 18.50 2.94 -17.35
CA TYR A 62 18.39 1.77 -18.22
C TYR A 62 17.71 0.56 -17.54
N HIS A 63 18.06 0.28 -16.28
CA HIS A 63 17.51 -0.86 -15.53
C HIS A 63 15.98 -0.75 -15.31
N ARG A 64 15.47 0.48 -15.18
CA ARG A 64 14.04 0.77 -14.99
C ARG A 64 13.27 0.54 -16.29
N LEU A 65 13.83 1.04 -17.40
CA LEU A 65 13.30 0.81 -18.74
C LEU A 65 13.30 -0.68 -19.10
N ARG A 66 14.39 -1.41 -18.81
CA ARG A 66 14.47 -2.86 -19.00
C ARG A 66 13.40 -3.61 -18.21
N SER A 67 13.27 -3.28 -16.93
CA SER A 67 12.22 -3.85 -16.06
C SER A 67 10.82 -3.63 -16.66
N ARG A 68 10.57 -2.44 -17.22
CA ARG A 68 9.30 -2.09 -17.84
C ARG A 68 8.99 -2.92 -19.09
N ILE A 69 9.97 -3.04 -19.98
CA ILE A 69 9.84 -3.81 -21.22
C ILE A 69 9.56 -5.29 -20.91
N GLN A 70 10.18 -5.82 -19.86
CA GLN A 70 9.97 -7.18 -19.33
C GLN A 70 8.59 -7.42 -18.70
N GLY A 71 7.68 -6.44 -18.73
CA GLY A 71 6.31 -6.60 -18.22
C GLY A 71 6.15 -6.33 -16.73
N ARG A 72 7.14 -5.73 -16.06
CA ARG A 72 6.92 -5.24 -14.69
C ARG A 72 6.05 -4.00 -14.73
N HIS A 73 4.91 -4.08 -14.08
CA HIS A 73 3.93 -3.01 -13.98
C HIS A 73 4.41 -1.86 -13.07
N THR A 74 3.73 -0.71 -13.16
CA THR A 74 4.12 0.47 -12.36
C THR A 74 3.78 0.17 -10.91
N VAL A 75 4.30 0.95 -9.96
CA VAL A 75 3.82 0.83 -8.57
C VAL A 75 2.31 1.04 -8.52
N GLN A 76 1.79 1.98 -9.32
CA GLN A 76 0.36 2.27 -9.44
C GLN A 76 -0.44 1.09 -9.99
N GLU A 77 0.00 0.46 -11.07
CA GLU A 77 -0.66 -0.69 -11.72
C GLU A 77 -0.53 -2.00 -10.93
N ASN A 78 0.56 -2.21 -10.18
CA ASN A 78 0.75 -3.38 -9.30
C ASN A 78 -0.19 -3.38 -8.07
N GLY A 79 -1.31 -2.67 -8.13
CA GLY A 79 -2.13 -2.38 -6.96
C GLY A 79 -1.43 -1.42 -6.02
N GLY A 80 -0.86 -0.34 -6.58
CA GLY A 80 -0.48 0.86 -5.83
C GLY A 80 -1.69 1.62 -5.30
N GLN A 81 -2.69 0.87 -4.86
CA GLN A 81 -3.86 1.29 -4.14
C GLN A 81 -3.98 0.27 -3.01
N ASN A 82 -3.29 0.56 -1.91
CA ASN A 82 -3.98 0.42 -0.64
C ASN A 82 -5.29 1.20 -0.86
N ARG A 83 -6.48 0.60 -0.71
CA ARG A 83 -7.59 1.46 -0.31
C ARG A 83 -7.09 2.13 0.95
N VAL A 84 -6.76 3.41 0.79
CA VAL A 84 -6.42 4.28 1.91
C VAL A 84 -7.72 4.29 2.67
N LEU A 85 -7.71 3.64 3.84
CA LEU A 85 -8.77 3.83 4.82
C LEU A 85 -9.05 5.33 4.84
N SER A 86 -10.32 5.73 4.78
CA SER A 86 -10.65 7.13 5.01
C SER A 86 -9.99 7.57 6.32
N PRO A 87 -9.66 8.85 6.51
CA PRO A 87 -9.07 9.32 7.77
C PRO A 87 -9.86 8.85 9.00
N GLU A 88 -11.19 8.77 8.87
CA GLU A 88 -12.11 8.25 9.89
C GLU A 88 -11.97 6.73 10.12
N GLU A 89 -11.90 5.95 9.04
CA GLU A 89 -11.69 4.49 9.12
C GLU A 89 -10.31 4.17 9.70
N GLU A 90 -9.28 4.93 9.34
CA GLU A 90 -7.94 4.78 9.90
C GLU A 90 -7.93 5.11 11.38
N ALA A 91 -8.60 6.19 11.80
CA ALA A 91 -8.78 6.51 13.21
C ALA A 91 -9.53 5.40 13.97
N GLY A 92 -10.56 4.80 13.37
CA GLY A 92 -11.31 3.68 13.94
C GLY A 92 -10.42 2.44 14.17
N VAL A 93 -9.63 2.06 13.16
CA VAL A 93 -8.67 0.94 13.24
C VAL A 93 -7.60 1.21 14.31
N LEU A 94 -7.10 2.45 14.40
CA LEU A 94 -6.14 2.86 15.42
C LEU A 94 -6.75 2.86 16.83
N ALA A 95 -7.99 3.31 17.01
CA ALA A 95 -8.68 3.29 18.29
C ALA A 95 -8.96 1.85 18.77
N TRP A 96 -9.33 0.95 17.86
CA TRP A 96 -9.44 -0.48 18.15
C TRP A 96 -8.08 -1.06 18.56
N ALA A 97 -7.02 -0.77 17.80
CA ALA A 97 -5.67 -1.22 18.11
C ALA A 97 -5.21 -0.72 19.49
N HIS A 98 -5.42 0.57 19.79
CA HIS A 98 -5.04 1.15 21.07
C HIS A 98 -5.74 0.47 22.25
N ARG A 99 -7.05 0.16 22.13
CA ARG A 99 -7.79 -0.60 23.15
C ARG A 99 -7.20 -1.99 23.40
N GLN A 100 -6.80 -2.69 22.35
CA GLN A 100 -6.16 -4.01 22.48
C GLN A 100 -4.81 -3.91 23.21
N ILE A 101 -4.01 -2.88 22.89
CA ILE A 101 -2.72 -2.64 23.55
C ILE A 101 -2.90 -2.31 25.03
N ILE A 102 -3.87 -1.45 25.38
CA ILE A 102 -4.21 -1.13 26.78
C ILE A 102 -4.59 -2.39 27.58
N GLN A 103 -5.34 -3.30 26.96
CA GLN A 103 -5.72 -4.58 27.55
C GLN A 103 -4.55 -5.57 27.68
N GLY A 104 -3.35 -5.22 27.21
CA GLY A 104 -2.15 -6.05 27.26
C GLY A 104 -2.03 -7.05 26.11
N HIS A 105 -2.87 -6.94 25.08
CA HIS A 105 -2.81 -7.81 23.90
C HIS A 105 -1.82 -7.29 22.86
N HIS A 106 -1.04 -8.21 22.30
CA HIS A 106 -0.19 -7.92 21.14
C HIS A 106 -1.00 -8.03 19.86
N ILE A 107 -0.94 -7.00 19.02
CA ILE A 107 -1.69 -6.97 17.76
C ILE A 107 -0.99 -7.84 16.72
N LYS A 108 -1.62 -8.95 16.37
CA LYS A 108 -1.19 -9.83 15.28
C LYS A 108 -1.68 -9.25 13.95
N SER A 109 -0.87 -9.40 12.90
CA SER A 109 -1.20 -8.94 11.55
C SER A 109 -2.51 -9.53 11.02
N LEU A 110 -2.81 -10.79 11.36
CA LEU A 110 -4.07 -11.44 10.97
C LEU A 110 -5.29 -10.78 11.60
N ALA A 111 -5.24 -10.47 12.90
CA ALA A 111 -6.35 -9.82 13.60
C ALA A 111 -6.63 -8.42 13.04
N LEU A 112 -5.56 -7.68 12.72
CA LEU A 112 -5.67 -6.36 12.07
C LEU A 112 -6.34 -6.47 10.68
N VAL A 113 -5.97 -7.48 9.89
CA VAL A 113 -6.61 -7.75 8.60
C VAL A 113 -8.09 -8.08 8.77
N GLN A 114 -8.44 -8.98 9.68
CA GLN A 114 -9.82 -9.37 9.94
C GLN A 114 -10.68 -8.19 10.38
N HIS A 115 -10.18 -7.37 11.31
CA HIS A 115 -10.90 -6.19 11.78
C HIS A 115 -11.10 -5.17 10.65
N THR A 116 -10.08 -4.92 9.84
CA THR A 116 -10.17 -3.98 8.71
C THR A 116 -11.14 -4.49 7.63
N ASN A 117 -11.13 -5.80 7.35
CA ASN A 117 -12.08 -6.41 6.42
C ASN A 117 -13.51 -6.39 6.95
N ALA A 118 -13.72 -6.46 8.27
CA ALA A 118 -15.03 -6.29 8.87
C ALA A 118 -15.58 -4.86 8.65
N ILE A 119 -14.72 -3.84 8.72
CA ILE A 119 -15.09 -2.45 8.39
C ILE A 119 -15.48 -2.33 6.91
N PHE A 120 -14.68 -2.93 6.00
CA PHE A 120 -15.03 -2.94 4.57
C PHE A 120 -16.33 -3.69 4.28
N ALA A 121 -16.58 -4.81 4.96
CA ALA A 121 -17.82 -5.56 4.84
C ALA A 121 -19.04 -4.75 5.32
N ALA A 122 -18.90 -4.05 6.45
CA ALA A 122 -19.96 -3.18 6.98
C ALA A 122 -20.29 -2.00 6.05
N ARG A 123 -19.32 -1.54 5.26
CA ARG A 123 -19.50 -0.52 4.23
C ARG A 123 -20.18 -1.04 2.96
N GLY A 124 -20.40 -2.35 2.85
CA GLY A 124 -20.93 -3.00 1.63
C GLY A 124 -19.87 -3.23 0.55
N ASP A 125 -18.60 -3.03 0.87
CA ASP A 125 -17.47 -3.21 -0.05
C ASP A 125 -16.87 -4.63 0.09
N CYS A 126 -17.68 -5.64 -0.13
CA CYS A 126 -17.34 -7.06 0.11
C CYS A 126 -16.62 -7.74 -1.08
N GLN A 127 -16.00 -6.99 -2.00
CA GLN A 127 -15.39 -7.62 -3.17
C GLN A 127 -14.05 -8.32 -2.79
N PRO A 128 -13.79 -9.53 -3.30
CA PRO A 128 -12.63 -10.35 -2.91
C PRO A 128 -11.28 -9.72 -3.29
N ASP A 129 -11.24 -8.86 -4.31
CA ASP A 129 -10.10 -8.05 -4.73
C ASP A 129 -9.87 -6.80 -3.84
N LYS A 130 -10.83 -6.45 -2.98
CA LYS A 130 -10.83 -5.24 -2.13
C LYS A 130 -10.56 -5.49 -0.65
N GLN A 131 -10.03 -6.67 -0.31
CA GLN A 131 -9.71 -7.02 1.06
C GLN A 131 -8.32 -6.53 1.50
N ALA A 132 -8.22 -6.10 2.75
CA ALA A 132 -6.94 -5.88 3.41
C ALA A 132 -6.12 -7.18 3.42
N SER A 133 -4.85 -7.07 3.02
CA SER A 133 -3.93 -8.21 2.99
C SER A 133 -2.95 -8.18 4.17
N ARG A 134 -2.31 -9.32 4.47
CA ARG A 134 -1.22 -9.36 5.47
C ARG A 134 -0.08 -8.40 5.13
N ARG A 135 0.18 -8.15 3.84
CA ARG A 135 1.20 -7.21 3.37
C ARG A 135 0.80 -5.77 3.68
N TRP A 136 -0.48 -5.43 3.51
CA TRP A 136 -1.05 -4.17 3.95
C TRP A 136 -0.88 -4.00 5.47
N ALA A 137 -1.25 -5.00 6.27
CA ALA A 137 -1.15 -4.93 7.74
C ALA A 137 0.28 -4.67 8.22
N ARG A 138 1.29 -5.32 7.61
CA ARG A 138 2.71 -5.04 7.93
C ARG A 138 3.10 -3.60 7.61
N ARG A 139 2.65 -3.06 6.46
CA ARG A 139 2.90 -1.66 6.09
C ARG A 139 2.20 -0.70 7.05
N PHE A 140 0.96 -1.00 7.44
CA PHE A 140 0.17 -0.22 8.39
C PHE A 140 0.84 -0.13 9.76
N ILE A 141 1.28 -1.28 10.31
CA ILE A 141 2.01 -1.33 11.58
C ILE A 141 3.32 -0.54 11.49
N LYS A 142 4.07 -0.69 10.38
CA LYS A 142 5.32 0.05 10.17
C LYS A 142 5.09 1.57 10.10
N ARG A 143 4.03 2.02 9.41
CA ARG A 143 3.66 3.44 9.29
C ARG A 143 3.30 4.03 10.65
N ASN A 144 2.54 3.27 11.44
CA ASN A 144 2.03 3.69 12.74
C ASN A 144 2.88 3.16 13.91
N ALA A 145 4.17 2.89 13.67
CA ALA A 145 5.03 2.19 14.63
C ALA A 145 5.13 2.90 15.98
N HIS A 146 4.95 4.22 16.06
CA HIS A 146 4.94 4.96 17.32
C HIS A 146 3.78 4.58 18.26
N ILE A 147 2.66 4.11 17.73
CA ILE A 147 1.47 3.65 18.49
C ILE A 147 1.63 2.18 18.89
N PHE A 148 2.20 1.36 18.00
CA PHE A 148 2.40 -0.07 18.22
C PHE A 148 3.70 -0.40 18.96
N LYS A 149 4.60 0.58 19.13
CA LYS A 149 5.78 0.45 20.00
C LYS A 149 5.26 0.28 21.41
N ARG A 150 5.65 -0.84 22.01
CA ARG A 150 5.43 -1.15 23.43
C ARG A 150 5.96 0.05 24.22
N THR A 151 5.07 0.89 24.74
CA THR A 151 5.43 1.72 25.88
C THR A 151 5.84 0.70 26.92
N ALA A 152 7.11 0.71 27.31
CA ALA A 152 7.55 -0.03 28.48
C ALA A 152 6.90 0.65 29.68
N THR A 153 5.59 0.45 29.84
CA THR A 153 4.88 0.81 31.05
C THR A 153 5.39 -0.19 32.08
N GLN A 154 6.54 0.15 32.66
CA GLN A 154 6.88 -0.30 33.99
C GLN A 154 5.70 0.08 34.87
N SER A 155 4.81 -0.85 35.16
CA SER A 155 4.22 -0.83 36.48
C SER A 155 3.96 -2.27 36.91
N HIS A 156 4.73 -2.66 37.90
CA HIS A 156 4.45 -3.79 38.77
C HIS A 156 3.01 -3.72 39.32
N ASP A 157 2.41 -2.52 39.34
CA ASP A 157 1.04 -2.24 39.79
C ASP A 157 -0.07 -2.77 38.89
N ALA A 158 0.10 -2.82 37.56
CA ALA A 158 -0.91 -3.42 36.68
C ALA A 158 -1.05 -4.93 36.93
N LYS A 159 0.07 -5.60 37.26
CA LYS A 159 0.08 -7.00 37.69
C LYS A 159 -0.52 -7.21 39.08
N ARG A 160 -0.28 -6.29 40.04
CA ARG A 160 -0.93 -6.34 41.38
C ARG A 160 -2.45 -6.19 41.30
N LYS A 161 -2.97 -5.26 40.48
CA LYS A 161 -4.44 -5.09 40.29
C LYS A 161 -5.09 -6.32 39.65
N ALA A 162 -4.44 -6.96 38.68
CA ALA A 162 -4.94 -8.20 38.09
C ALA A 162 -4.90 -9.39 39.07
N GLY A 163 -3.90 -9.45 39.96
CA GLY A 163 -3.82 -10.45 41.04
C GLY A 163 -4.89 -10.26 42.11
N ALA A 164 -5.14 -9.03 42.55
CA ALA A 164 -6.14 -8.70 43.56
C ALA A 164 -7.58 -9.04 43.09
N ASN A 165 -7.89 -8.76 41.82
CA ASN A 165 -9.21 -9.10 41.25
C ASN A 165 -9.42 -10.61 41.10
N ARG A 166 -8.34 -11.40 40.96
CA ARG A 166 -8.42 -12.86 40.87
C ARG A 166 -8.65 -13.52 42.23
N ALA A 167 -8.12 -12.94 43.30
CA ALA A 167 -8.36 -13.40 44.67
C ALA A 167 -9.80 -13.13 45.16
N PHE A 168 -10.41 -12.02 44.71
CA PHE A 168 -11.79 -11.66 45.08
C PHE A 168 -12.85 -12.60 44.48
N VAL A 169 -12.62 -13.09 43.25
CA VAL A 169 -13.54 -14.04 42.60
C VAL A 169 -13.50 -15.41 43.29
N THR A 170 -12.32 -15.89 43.70
CA THR A 170 -12.19 -17.17 44.41
C THR A 170 -12.73 -17.16 45.85
N SER A 171 -12.85 -16.00 46.50
CA SER A 171 -13.44 -15.91 47.84
C SER A 171 -14.97 -15.87 47.84
N ILE A 172 -15.60 -15.45 46.74
CA ILE A 172 -17.07 -15.38 46.64
C ILE A 172 -17.67 -16.76 46.39
N ASP A 173 -16.98 -17.62 45.62
CA ASP A 173 -17.49 -18.96 45.26
C ASP A 173 -17.40 -20.01 46.38
N ILE A 174 -16.66 -19.75 47.48
CA ILE A 174 -16.54 -20.70 48.60
C ILE A 174 -17.66 -20.47 49.65
N SER A 175 -18.37 -19.34 49.61
CA SER A 175 -19.37 -18.98 50.62
C SER A 175 -20.82 -19.33 50.22
N ALA A 176 -21.04 -19.93 49.05
CA ALA A 176 -22.38 -20.17 48.49
C ALA A 176 -22.80 -21.66 48.46
N THR A 177 -22.00 -22.56 49.04
CA THR A 177 -22.38 -23.97 49.23
C THR A 177 -21.99 -24.40 50.64
N GLY A 178 -22.87 -24.12 51.59
CA GLY A 178 -22.82 -24.55 52.99
C GLY A 178 -24.14 -24.24 53.66
#